data_AF-A0A4U9IFQ0-F1
#
_entry.id   AF-A0A4U9IFQ0-F1
#
_cell.length_a   1.000
_cell.length_b   1.000
_cell.length_c   1.000
_cell.angle_alpha   90.00
_cell.angle_beta   90.00
_cell.angle_gamma   90.00
#
_symmetry.space_group_name_H-M   'P 1'
#
loop_
_entity.id
_entity.type
_entity.pdbx_description
1 polymer ?
#
loop_
_entity_poly.entity_id
_entity_poly.type
_entity_poly.pdbx_seq_one_letter_code
_entity_poly.pdbx_strand_id
1 'polypeptide(L)'
;MDGGAERADSVLAGLQAAGEAQWVLVHDAARPCLHQDDLARLLAISETSRVGGILATPVRDTMKRGEPGLPAIAHTVERVDLWHALTPQFFPRELLQACLTRALNEAANHYRRSFGAGVLRLPPGTH
;
A
#
# COMPACT_ATOMS: atom_id res chain seq x y z
N MET A 1 -2.92 -19.71 -6.39
CA MET A 1 -2.59 -18.71 -5.36
C MET A 1 -3.82 -17.86 -5.23
N ASP A 2 -4.65 -18.16 -4.24
CA ASP A 2 -5.87 -17.41 -4.02
C ASP A 2 -5.49 -16.14 -3.27
N GLY A 3 -5.43 -15.02 -3.99
CA GLY A 3 -5.26 -13.70 -3.39
C GLY A 3 -6.43 -13.44 -2.45
N GLY A 4 -6.15 -12.97 -1.23
CA GLY A 4 -7.20 -12.63 -0.27
C GLY A 4 -8.13 -11.51 -0.78
N ALA A 5 -9.20 -11.25 -0.03
CA ALA A 5 -10.28 -10.34 -0.44
C ALA A 5 -9.79 -8.92 -0.77
N GLU A 6 -8.69 -8.48 -0.15
CA GLU A 6 -8.05 -7.20 -0.44
C GLU A 6 -6.56 -7.34 -0.81
N ARG A 7 -6.00 -6.29 -1.42
CA ARG A 7 -4.56 -6.22 -1.76
C ARG A 7 -3.67 -6.51 -0.56
N ALA A 8 -4.05 -6.04 0.63
CA ALA A 8 -3.29 -6.23 1.86
C ALA A 8 -3.20 -7.71 2.29
N ASP A 9 -4.30 -8.48 2.15
CA ASP A 9 -4.32 -9.90 2.45
C ASP A 9 -3.40 -10.69 1.52
N SER A 10 -3.43 -10.35 0.23
CA SER A 10 -2.56 -10.96 -0.79
C SER A 10 -1.08 -10.71 -0.51
N VAL A 11 -0.72 -9.48 -0.08
CA VAL A 11 0.65 -9.16 0.32
C VAL A 11 1.04 -9.95 1.56
N LEU A 12 0.18 -10.05 2.58
CA LEU A 12 0.48 -10.79 3.80
C LEU A 12 0.71 -12.28 3.54
N ALA A 13 -0.10 -12.90 2.67
CA ALA A 13 0.10 -14.28 2.23
C ALA A 13 1.45 -14.45 1.50
N GLY A 14 1.82 -13.49 0.64
CA GLY A 14 3.13 -13.46 -0.01
C GLY A 14 4.29 -13.36 0.99
N LEU A 15 4.15 -12.56 2.06
CA LEU A 15 5.18 -12.43 3.10
C LEU A 15 5.37 -13.71 3.91
N GLN A 16 4.30 -14.47 4.16
CA GLN A 16 4.39 -15.78 4.82
C GLN A 16 5.14 -16.79 3.94
N ALA A 17 4.97 -16.72 2.62
CA ALA A 17 5.69 -17.56 1.67
C ALA A 17 7.15 -17.12 1.43
N ALA A 18 7.53 -15.91 1.82
CA ALA A 18 8.87 -15.35 1.60
C ALA A 18 9.96 -15.94 2.52
N GLY A 19 9.62 -16.87 3.42
CA GLY A 19 10.56 -17.58 4.29
C GLY A 19 11.37 -16.63 5.20
N GLU A 20 12.67 -16.88 5.30
CA GLU A 20 13.59 -16.16 6.20
C GLU A 20 14.21 -14.89 5.58
N ALA A 21 13.68 -14.41 4.45
CA ALA A 21 14.17 -13.18 3.83
C ALA A 21 14.09 -12.01 4.83
N GLN A 22 15.19 -11.27 4.98
CA GLN A 22 15.23 -10.09 5.87
C GLN A 22 14.48 -8.90 5.27
N TRP A 23 14.51 -8.80 3.94
CA TRP A 23 13.90 -7.74 3.15
C TRP A 23 12.99 -8.34 2.09
N VAL A 24 11.94 -7.60 1.75
CA VAL A 24 10.90 -8.03 0.81
C VAL A 24 10.58 -6.91 -0.15
N LEU A 25 10.37 -7.29 -1.41
CA LEU A 25 9.97 -6.41 -2.49
C LEU A 25 8.53 -6.73 -2.88
N VAL A 26 7.63 -5.76 -2.76
CA VAL A 26 6.24 -5.89 -3.20
C VAL A 26 6.07 -5.15 -4.52
N HIS A 27 5.76 -5.89 -5.58
CA HIS A 27 5.57 -5.34 -6.93
C HIS A 27 4.19 -5.70 -7.48
N ASP A 28 3.53 -4.75 -8.14
CA ASP A 28 2.26 -5.04 -8.81
C ASP A 28 2.54 -5.71 -10.16
N ALA A 29 1.97 -6.90 -10.38
CA ALA A 29 2.15 -7.68 -11.61
C ALA A 29 1.74 -6.91 -12.89
N ALA A 30 0.83 -5.93 -12.77
CA ALA A 30 0.36 -5.10 -13.88
C ALA A 30 1.37 -4.06 -14.37
N ARG A 31 2.58 -3.96 -13.78
CA ARG A 31 3.62 -2.99 -14.15
C ARG A 31 4.86 -3.70 -14.72
N PRO A 32 4.83 -4.16 -15.99
CA PRO A 32 5.95 -4.89 -16.60
C PRO A 32 7.16 -4.00 -16.93
N CYS A 33 6.96 -2.68 -17.04
CA CYS A 33 7.97 -1.73 -17.49
C CYS A 33 8.82 -1.16 -16.33
N LEU A 34 9.41 -2.02 -15.50
CA LEU A 34 10.35 -1.60 -14.46
C LEU A 34 11.77 -1.47 -15.04
N HIS A 35 12.37 -0.28 -14.96
CA HIS A 35 13.75 -0.08 -15.37
C HIS A 35 14.73 -0.66 -14.34
N GLN A 36 15.81 -1.31 -14.80
CA GLN A 36 16.78 -1.95 -13.91
C GLN A 36 17.46 -0.96 -12.97
N ASP A 37 17.76 0.25 -13.45
CA ASP A 37 18.40 1.28 -12.63
C ASP A 37 17.51 1.73 -11.47
N ASP A 38 16.19 1.80 -11.69
CA ASP A 38 15.24 2.17 -10.64
C ASP A 38 15.19 1.09 -9.55
N LEU A 39 15.18 -0.18 -9.98
CA LEU A 39 15.25 -1.32 -9.06
C LEU A 39 16.56 -1.34 -8.28
N ALA A 40 17.70 -1.13 -8.94
CA ALA A 40 19.00 -1.11 -8.28
C ALA A 40 19.08 0.00 -7.21
N ARG A 41 18.62 1.22 -7.53
CA ARG A 41 18.56 2.31 -6.57
C ARG A 41 17.62 2.02 -5.40
N LEU A 42 16.48 1.36 -5.65
CA LEU A 42 15.55 0.96 -4.60
C LEU A 42 16.18 -0.09 -3.67
N LEU A 43 16.89 -1.08 -4.21
CA LEU A 43 17.53 -2.14 -3.41
C LEU A 43 18.66 -1.59 -2.53
N ALA A 44 19.41 -0.59 -2.99
CA ALA A 44 20.46 0.06 -2.20
C ALA A 44 19.93 0.74 -0.92
N ILE A 45 18.60 0.92 -0.78
CA ILE A 45 18.00 1.46 0.45
C ILE A 45 18.25 0.54 1.65
N SER A 46 18.43 -0.78 1.47
CA SER A 46 18.73 -1.69 2.60
C SER A 46 20.06 -1.38 3.29
N GLU A 47 20.99 -0.74 2.59
CA GLU A 47 22.30 -0.35 3.12
C GLU A 47 22.24 0.91 3.98
N THR A 48 21.21 1.75 3.77
CA THR A 48 21.16 3.12 4.31
C THR A 48 19.91 3.40 5.16
N SER A 49 18.87 2.56 5.06
CA SER A 49 17.61 2.72 5.76
C SER A 49 17.24 1.47 6.53
N ARG A 50 16.73 1.65 7.75
CA ARG A 50 16.14 0.57 8.56
C ARG A 50 14.65 0.41 8.36
N VAL A 51 14.01 1.32 7.63
CA VAL A 51 12.55 1.34 7.45
C VAL A 51 12.13 0.94 6.04
N GLY A 52 13.00 1.09 5.05
CA GLY A 52 12.72 0.82 3.64
C GLY A 52 12.27 2.03 2.84
N GLY A 53 11.66 1.79 1.67
CA GLY A 53 11.29 2.83 0.72
C GLY A 53 10.47 2.32 -0.47
N ILE A 54 10.04 3.25 -1.33
CA ILE A 54 9.23 2.97 -2.51
C ILE A 54 9.78 3.73 -3.71
N LEU A 55 9.47 3.26 -4.93
CA LEU A 55 9.56 4.13 -6.09
C LEU A 55 8.47 5.21 -6.04
N ALA A 56 8.83 6.41 -6.46
CA ALA A 56 7.90 7.53 -6.53
C ALA A 56 8.29 8.51 -7.63
N THR A 57 7.31 9.26 -8.14
CA THR A 57 7.53 10.36 -9.10
C THR A 57 6.79 11.62 -8.66
N PRO A 58 7.36 12.83 -8.82
CA PRO A 58 6.67 14.07 -8.44
C PRO A 58 5.35 14.24 -9.19
N VAL A 59 4.35 14.80 -8.50
CA VAL A 59 3.07 15.14 -9.12
C VAL A 59 3.27 16.27 -10.13
N ARG A 60 2.79 16.08 -11.35
CA ARG A 60 2.89 17.07 -12.44
C ARG A 60 1.60 17.85 -12.64
N ASP A 61 0.45 17.20 -12.49
CA ASP A 61 -0.82 17.84 -12.73
C ASP A 61 -1.28 18.70 -11.56
N THR A 62 -2.21 19.61 -11.82
CA THR A 62 -2.87 20.39 -10.75
C THR A 62 -3.83 19.47 -10.01
N MET A 63 -3.61 19.31 -8.70
CA MET A 63 -4.46 18.46 -7.86
C MET A 63 -5.63 19.25 -7.29
N LYS A 64 -6.82 18.67 -7.28
CA LYS A 64 -8.04 19.25 -6.70
C LYS A 64 -8.55 18.35 -5.58
N ARG A 65 -8.97 18.96 -4.47
CA ARG A 65 -9.74 18.30 -3.42
C ARG A 65 -11.22 18.48 -3.70
N GLY A 66 -11.98 17.40 -3.66
CA GLY A 66 -13.44 17.43 -3.80
C GLY A 66 -14.14 17.80 -2.49
N GLU A 67 -15.35 18.33 -2.61
CA GLU A 67 -16.26 18.53 -1.48
C GLU A 67 -16.82 17.17 -0.98
N PRO A 68 -16.92 16.96 0.34
CA PRO A 68 -17.47 15.71 0.88
C PRO A 68 -18.89 15.43 0.37
N GLY A 69 -19.08 14.30 -0.31
CA GLY A 69 -20.39 13.84 -0.79
C GLY A 69 -20.95 14.58 -2.01
N LEU A 70 -20.19 15.50 -2.62
CA LEU A 70 -20.64 16.28 -3.77
C LEU A 70 -19.62 16.21 -4.92
N PRO A 71 -20.06 16.16 -6.19
CA PRO A 71 -19.19 16.22 -7.36
C PRO A 71 -18.75 17.67 -7.65
N ALA A 72 -18.15 18.33 -6.66
CA ALA A 72 -17.69 19.72 -6.73
C ALA A 72 -16.25 19.87 -6.21
N ILE A 73 -15.52 20.84 -6.75
CA ILE A 73 -14.16 21.17 -6.31
C ILE A 73 -14.23 22.05 -5.06
N ALA A 74 -13.59 21.62 -3.98
CA ALA A 74 -13.41 22.41 -2.77
C ALA A 74 -12.24 23.41 -2.93
N HIS A 75 -11.05 22.91 -3.25
CA HIS A 75 -9.85 23.75 -3.46
C HIS A 75 -8.76 23.03 -4.25
N THR A 76 -7.77 23.81 -4.71
CA THR A 76 -6.52 23.29 -5.28
C THR A 76 -5.60 22.80 -4.16
N VAL A 77 -5.03 21.61 -4.32
CA VAL A 77 -3.98 21.10 -3.43
C VAL A 77 -2.63 21.50 -3.99
N GLU A 78 -1.76 22.06 -3.14
CA GLU A 78 -0.39 22.37 -3.51
C GLU A 78 0.35 21.08 -3.90
N ARG A 79 0.95 21.09 -5.10
CA ARG A 79 1.64 19.91 -5.66
C ARG A 79 3.12 19.82 -5.26
N VAL A 80 3.67 20.86 -4.64
CA VAL A 80 5.05 20.86 -4.14
C VAL A 80 5.18 19.74 -3.12
N ASP A 81 6.23 18.95 -3.24
CA ASP A 81 6.51 17.78 -2.39
C ASP A 81 5.41 16.70 -2.37
N LEU A 82 4.49 16.71 -3.33
CA LEU A 82 3.57 15.61 -3.57
C LEU A 82 4.14 14.64 -4.60
N TRP A 83 4.00 13.36 -4.30
CA TRP A 83 4.55 12.26 -5.08
C TRP A 83 3.48 11.22 -5.40
N HIS A 84 3.50 10.71 -6.62
CA HIS A 84 2.81 9.48 -6.95
C HIS A 84 3.60 8.30 -6.40
N ALA A 85 2.99 7.55 -5.47
CA ALA A 85 3.53 6.28 -5.02
C ALA A 85 3.48 5.25 -6.16
N LEU A 86 4.59 4.56 -6.39
CA LEU A 86 4.72 3.51 -7.39
C LEU A 86 5.10 2.19 -6.72
N THR A 87 5.18 1.14 -7.53
CA THR A 87 5.76 -0.16 -7.16
C THR A 87 6.94 -0.45 -8.10
N PRO A 88 8.02 -1.11 -7.62
CA PRO A 88 8.08 -1.86 -6.36
C PRO A 88 8.23 -1.03 -5.08
N GLN A 89 7.86 -1.65 -3.96
CA GLN A 89 8.04 -1.14 -2.60
C GLN A 89 8.92 -2.12 -1.82
N PHE A 90 9.92 -1.62 -1.11
CA PHE A 90 10.99 -2.43 -0.51
C PHE A 90 11.12 -2.14 0.98
N PHE A 91 10.89 -3.15 1.82
CA PHE A 91 10.81 -2.99 3.27
C PHE A 91 11.45 -4.18 4.01
N PRO A 92 11.88 -4.01 5.27
CA PRO A 92 12.21 -5.13 6.12
C PRO A 92 10.97 -6.02 6.30
N ARG A 93 11.12 -7.33 6.12
CA ARG A 93 10.01 -8.30 6.10
C ARG A 93 9.19 -8.23 7.38
N GLU A 94 9.86 -8.31 8.52
CA GLU A 94 9.21 -8.35 9.83
C GLU A 94 8.47 -7.05 10.14
N LEU A 95 9.06 -5.91 9.77
CA LEU A 95 8.45 -4.61 9.94
C LEU A 95 7.17 -4.49 9.09
N LEU A 96 7.25 -4.83 7.81
CA LEU A 96 6.10 -4.78 6.91
C LEU A 96 4.98 -5.72 7.38
N GLN A 97 5.32 -6.95 7.79
CA GLN A 97 4.37 -7.93 8.31
C GLN A 97 3.67 -7.43 9.58
N ALA A 98 4.42 -6.84 10.52
CA ALA A 98 3.86 -6.28 11.75
C ALA A 98 2.92 -5.11 11.46
N CYS A 99 3.33 -4.19 10.58
CA CYS A 99 2.51 -3.04 10.17
C CYS A 99 1.22 -3.45 9.46
N LEU A 100 1.28 -4.39 8.50
CA LEU A 100 0.10 -4.88 7.78
C LEU A 100 -0.88 -5.59 8.72
N THR A 101 -0.37 -6.51 9.56
CA THR A 101 -1.20 -7.23 10.54
C THR A 101 -1.91 -6.25 11.47
N ARG A 102 -1.20 -5.23 11.97
CA ARG A 102 -1.79 -4.21 12.82
C ARG A 102 -2.87 -3.40 12.10
N ALA A 103 -2.59 -2.93 10.88
CA ALA A 103 -3.54 -2.13 10.10
C ALA A 103 -4.84 -2.91 9.80
N LEU A 104 -4.74 -4.20 9.44
CA LEU A 104 -5.90 -5.06 9.20
C LEU A 104 -6.74 -5.25 10.48
N ASN A 105 -6.10 -5.45 11.63
CA ASN A 105 -6.80 -5.56 12.91
C ASN A 105 -7.51 -4.26 13.30
N GLU A 106 -6.87 -3.10 13.08
CA GLU A 106 -7.46 -1.78 13.34
C GLU A 106 -8.65 -1.50 12.41
N ALA A 107 -8.55 -1.85 11.13
CA ALA A 107 -9.66 -1.73 10.16
C ALA A 107 -10.85 -2.60 10.57
N ALA A 108 -10.62 -3.87 10.94
CA ALA A 108 -11.67 -4.76 11.43
C ALA A 108 -12.33 -4.23 12.71
N ASN A 109 -11.55 -3.64 13.62
CA ASN A 109 -12.06 -3.03 14.84
C ASN A 109 -12.90 -1.78 14.56
N HIS A 110 -12.48 -0.93 13.61
CA HIS A 110 -13.25 0.24 13.18
C HIS A 110 -14.60 -0.18 12.58
N TYR A 111 -14.61 -1.24 11.77
CA TYR A 111 -15.85 -1.80 11.21
C TYR A 111 -16.78 -2.33 12.31
N ARG A 112 -16.26 -3.12 13.27
CA ARG A 112 -17.05 -3.64 14.41
C ARG A 112 -17.66 -2.53 15.27
N ARG A 113 -16.93 -1.43 15.47
CA ARG A 113 -17.43 -0.27 16.23
C ARG A 113 -18.48 0.53 15.46
N SER A 114 -18.33 0.64 14.14
CA SER A 114 -19.24 1.41 13.29
C SER A 114 -20.55 0.66 12.97
N PHE A 115 -20.55 -0.68 13.02
CA PHE A 115 -21.71 -1.51 12.63
C PHE A 115 -22.27 -2.42 13.75
N GLY A 116 -21.75 -2.33 14.99
CA GLY A 116 -22.22 -3.10 16.14
C GLY A 116 -21.77 -4.57 16.14
N ALA A 117 -21.57 -5.15 17.33
CA ALA A 117 -21.00 -6.49 17.54
C ALA A 117 -21.82 -7.69 17.00
N GLY A 118 -22.86 -7.46 16.19
CA GLY A 118 -23.79 -8.47 15.70
C GLY A 118 -23.99 -8.52 14.18
N VAL A 119 -23.40 -7.62 13.40
CA VAL A 119 -23.56 -7.61 11.94
C VAL A 119 -22.23 -7.94 11.26
N LEU A 120 -21.93 -9.24 11.13
CA LEU A 120 -20.88 -9.70 10.24
C LEU A 120 -21.39 -9.66 8.79
N ARG A 121 -21.56 -8.46 8.23
CA ARG A 121 -21.71 -8.33 6.77
C ARG A 121 -20.33 -8.02 6.21
N LEU A 122 -19.64 -9.07 5.76
CA LEU A 122 -18.51 -8.90 4.83
C LEU A 122 -19.01 -8.07 3.64
N PRO A 123 -18.23 -7.11 3.13
CA PRO A 123 -18.64 -6.31 1.99
C PRO A 123 -18.97 -7.24 0.81
N PRO A 124 -20.08 -7.00 0.07
CA PRO A 124 -20.33 -7.75 -1.15
C PRO A 124 -19.19 -7.49 -2.12
N GLY A 125 -18.51 -8.56 -2.54
CA GLY A 125 -17.54 -8.53 -3.62
C GLY A 125 -18.17 -7.87 -4.83
N THR A 126 -17.53 -6.81 -5.32
CA THR A 126 -17.93 -6.16 -6.57
C THR A 126 -17.38 -7.01 -7.71
N HIS A 127 -18.32 -7.56 -8.49
CA HIS A 127 -18.08 -8.17 -9.80
C HIS A 127 -17.42 -7.18 -10.77
#